data_AF-A0AAJ1WSB6-F1
#
_entry.id   AF-A0AAJ1WSB6-F1
#
_cell.length_a   1.000
_cell.length_b   1.000
_cell.length_c   1.000
_cell.angle_alpha   90.00
_cell.angle_beta   90.00
_cell.angle_gamma   90.00
#
_symmetry.space_group_name_H-M   'P 1'
#
loop_
_entity.id
_entity.type
_entity.pdbx_description
1 polymer ?
#
loop_
_entity_poly.entity_id
_entity_poly.type
_entity_poly.pdbx_seq_one_letter_code
_entity_poly.pdbx_strand_id
1 'polypeptide(L)'
;MTNIGMAELTSMHGMSEMLLRYHRIMGMNHEQLILLQASIQLHDAVEVEEATGFSRDTVMELFSQMSELGIIRFNERKELDYQDLFETLKSIEKRSMPFRERLTREYSKASRTNQKHVGHVELVPVKKGIAVKLTDGTFLSIKQTKDLSNELNMFAQSMKEEDLQRFNRNVEQKQDKVQNDDIRYEEYED
;
A
#
# COMPACT_ATOMS: atom_id res chain seq x y z
N MET A 1 22.58 -21.09 15.19
CA MET A 1 22.57 -20.64 13.79
C MET A 1 21.16 -20.15 13.51
N THR A 2 20.97 -18.86 13.70
CA THR A 2 19.66 -18.22 13.75
C THR A 2 19.08 -18.16 12.36
N ASN A 3 17.89 -18.73 12.22
CA ASN A 3 17.04 -18.67 11.05
C ASN A 3 16.52 -17.21 10.93
N ILE A 4 17.39 -16.30 10.50
CA ILE A 4 17.04 -14.89 10.25
C ILE A 4 16.20 -14.86 8.97
N GLY A 5 14.90 -15.01 9.21
CA GLY A 5 13.76 -14.49 8.45
C GLY A 5 13.93 -14.17 6.97
N MET A 6 13.59 -15.11 6.09
CA MET A 6 13.19 -14.76 4.71
C MET A 6 12.10 -13.66 4.68
N ALA A 7 11.26 -13.56 5.73
CA ALA A 7 10.28 -12.49 5.91
C ALA A 7 10.94 -11.13 6.23
N GLU A 8 11.98 -11.10 7.08
CA GLU A 8 12.72 -9.88 7.42
C GLU A 8 13.50 -9.35 6.21
N LEU A 9 14.18 -10.23 5.47
CA LEU A 9 14.86 -9.87 4.21
C LEU A 9 13.90 -9.35 3.13
N THR A 10 12.72 -9.96 3.00
CA THR A 10 11.67 -9.48 2.08
C THR A 10 11.13 -8.11 2.52
N SER A 11 11.02 -7.87 3.82
CA SER A 11 10.59 -6.57 4.36
C SER A 11 11.64 -5.48 4.18
N MET A 12 12.93 -5.79 4.34
CA MET A 12 14.04 -4.84 4.15
C MET A 12 14.25 -4.47 2.67
N HIS A 13 14.15 -5.44 1.77
CA HIS A 13 14.18 -5.17 0.33
C HIS A 13 12.98 -4.31 -0.10
N GLY A 14 11.77 -4.65 0.35
CA GLY A 14 10.58 -3.85 0.10
C GLY A 14 10.69 -2.43 0.67
N MET A 15 11.30 -2.27 1.84
CA MET A 15 11.53 -0.95 2.46
C MET A 15 12.50 -0.10 1.63
N SER A 16 13.58 -0.69 1.11
CA SER A 16 14.54 0.01 0.23
C SER A 16 13.89 0.53 -1.04
N GLU A 17 13.04 -0.28 -1.69
CA GLU A 17 12.28 0.15 -2.87
C GLU A 17 11.29 1.27 -2.56
N MET A 18 10.59 1.17 -1.43
CA MET A 18 9.66 2.21 -0.97
C MET A 18 10.39 3.52 -0.67
N LEU A 19 11.57 3.45 -0.05
CA LEU A 19 12.39 4.63 0.23
C LEU A 19 12.79 5.34 -1.07
N LEU A 20 13.29 4.61 -2.06
CA LEU A 20 13.61 5.16 -3.39
C LEU A 20 12.40 5.86 -4.02
N ARG A 21 11.22 5.25 -3.91
CA ARG A 21 9.99 5.78 -4.50
C ARG A 21 9.49 7.03 -3.79
N TYR A 22 9.63 7.12 -2.47
CA TYR A 22 8.95 8.11 -1.64
C TYR A 22 9.88 9.15 -0.98
N HIS A 23 11.19 9.07 -1.17
CA HIS A 23 12.14 9.95 -0.48
C HIS A 23 11.87 11.45 -0.68
N ARG A 24 11.48 11.85 -1.89
CA ARG A 24 11.14 13.25 -2.20
C ARG A 24 9.88 13.73 -1.47
N ILE A 25 8.90 12.84 -1.28
CA ILE A 25 7.67 13.15 -0.54
C ILE A 25 7.98 13.33 0.95
N MET A 26 8.96 12.57 1.45
CA MET A 26 9.47 12.70 2.82
C MET A 26 10.36 13.94 3.02
N GLY A 27 10.68 14.68 1.96
CA GLY A 27 11.55 15.87 2.04
C GLY A 27 13.04 15.55 2.19
N MET A 28 13.45 14.30 1.93
CA MET A 28 14.87 13.92 2.02
C MET A 28 15.69 14.48 0.87
N ASN A 29 16.91 14.90 1.18
CA ASN A 29 17.93 15.19 0.19
C ASN A 29 18.65 13.91 -0.27
N HIS A 30 19.60 14.04 -1.21
CA HIS A 30 20.29 12.89 -1.79
C HIS A 30 21.21 12.17 -0.79
N GLU A 31 21.93 12.91 0.06
CA GLU A 31 22.85 12.34 1.04
C GLU A 31 22.09 11.57 2.13
N GLN A 32 20.97 12.12 2.60
CA GLN A 32 20.04 11.47 3.52
C GLN A 32 19.49 10.17 2.94
N LEU A 33 19.12 10.16 1.66
CA LEU A 33 18.68 8.94 0.97
C LEU A 33 19.80 7.90 0.94
N ILE A 34 21.02 8.27 0.54
CA ILE A 34 22.16 7.36 0.47
C ILE A 34 22.45 6.74 1.84
N LEU A 35 22.54 7.58 2.88
CA LEU A 35 22.81 7.13 4.24
C LEU A 35 21.75 6.15 4.74
N LEU A 36 20.47 6.49 4.55
CA LEU A 36 19.37 5.68 5.04
C LEU A 36 19.23 4.36 4.24
N GLN A 37 19.53 4.37 2.94
CA GLN A 37 19.62 3.13 2.14
C GLN A 37 20.74 2.22 2.63
N ALA A 38 21.93 2.76 2.85
CA ALA A 38 23.07 1.99 3.36
C ALA A 38 22.73 1.40 4.73
N SER A 39 22.09 2.18 5.61
CA SER A 39 21.70 1.75 6.96
C SER A 39 20.65 0.62 6.95
N ILE A 40 19.74 0.60 5.97
CA ILE A 40 18.76 -0.50 5.83
C ILE A 40 19.45 -1.81 5.41
N GLN A 41 20.50 -1.71 4.59
CA GLN A 41 21.16 -2.87 3.98
C GLN A 41 22.32 -3.42 4.81
N LEU A 42 22.95 -2.56 5.62
CA LEU A 42 24.15 -2.85 6.38
C LEU A 42 23.82 -2.78 7.88
N HIS A 43 24.36 -3.72 8.64
CA HIS A 43 24.06 -3.84 10.07
C HIS A 43 25.10 -3.18 10.97
N ASP A 44 26.25 -2.77 10.42
CA ASP A 44 27.34 -2.15 11.15
C ASP A 44 27.57 -0.71 10.71
N ALA A 45 27.85 0.17 11.68
CA ALA A 45 28.10 1.59 11.44
C ALA A 45 29.38 1.81 10.62
N VAL A 46 30.40 0.97 10.81
CA VAL A 46 31.66 1.06 10.04
C VAL A 46 31.41 0.74 8.57
N GLU A 47 30.65 -0.31 8.28
CA GLU A 47 30.26 -0.66 6.90
C GLU A 47 29.43 0.46 6.25
N VAL A 48 28.55 1.12 7.00
CA VAL A 48 27.79 2.28 6.52
C VAL A 48 28.71 3.46 6.20
N GLU A 49 29.67 3.78 7.06
CA GLU A 49 30.66 4.84 6.81
C GLU A 49 31.49 4.53 5.55
N GLU A 50 31.96 3.29 5.40
CA GLU A 50 32.72 2.86 4.21
C GLU A 50 31.89 2.89 2.92
N ALA A 51 30.64 2.41 2.97
CA ALA A 51 29.76 2.35 1.80
C ALA A 51 29.29 3.73 1.34
N THR A 52 29.10 4.66 2.28
CA THR A 52 28.61 6.02 1.97
C THR A 52 29.74 7.02 1.75
N GLY A 53 30.93 6.75 2.30
CA GLY A 53 32.05 7.69 2.34
C GLY A 53 31.84 8.86 3.30
N PHE A 54 30.78 8.82 4.13
CA PHE A 54 30.50 9.87 5.10
C PHE A 54 31.30 9.67 6.38
N SER A 55 31.84 10.77 6.90
CA SER A 55 32.47 10.76 8.23
C SER A 55 31.41 10.52 9.31
N ARG A 56 31.84 9.96 10.45
CA ARG A 56 30.97 9.80 11.62
C ARG A 56 30.19 11.07 12.00
N ASP A 57 30.84 12.23 11.98
CA ASP A 57 30.21 13.51 12.31
C ASP A 57 29.11 13.86 11.29
N THR A 58 29.37 13.64 10.00
CA THR A 58 28.40 13.84 8.92
C THR A 58 27.21 12.87 9.06
N VAL A 59 27.47 11.59 9.38
CA VAL A 59 26.42 10.59 9.61
C VAL A 59 25.50 11.03 10.75
N MET A 60 26.07 11.45 11.87
CA MET A 60 25.32 11.94 13.03
C MET A 60 24.50 13.20 12.70
N GLU A 61 25.08 14.13 11.94
CA GLU A 61 24.37 15.34 11.50
C GLU A 61 23.18 15.01 10.60
N LEU A 62 23.37 14.19 9.56
CA LEU A 62 22.30 13.79 8.64
C LEU A 62 21.17 13.06 9.36
N PHE A 63 21.50 12.19 10.31
CA PHE A 63 20.51 11.52 11.16
C PHE A 63 19.78 12.50 12.09
N SER A 64 20.46 13.47 12.69
CA SER A 64 19.81 14.51 13.50
C SER A 64 18.81 15.30 12.67
N GLN A 65 19.23 15.76 11.48
CA GLN A 65 18.35 16.50 10.55
C GLN A 65 17.12 15.68 10.17
N MET A 66 17.29 14.40 9.82
CA MET A 66 16.16 13.52 9.48
C MET A 66 15.22 13.29 10.68
N SER A 67 15.76 13.16 11.90
CA SER A 67 14.96 13.01 13.11
C SER A 67 14.17 14.29 13.44
N GLU A 68 14.79 15.46 13.30
CA GLU A 68 14.14 16.76 13.52
C GLU A 68 13.00 17.01 12.53
N LEU A 69 13.15 16.55 11.28
CA LEU A 69 12.10 16.57 10.26
C LEU A 69 11.03 15.49 10.46
N GLY A 70 11.20 14.59 11.44
CA GLY A 70 10.29 13.49 11.71
C GLY A 70 10.26 12.41 10.62
N ILE A 71 11.33 12.31 9.84
CA ILE A 71 11.50 11.31 8.76
C ILE A 71 11.84 9.94 9.36
N ILE A 72 12.67 9.95 10.41
CA ILE A 72 13.12 8.77 11.13
C ILE A 72 12.91 8.94 12.63
N ARG A 73 12.92 7.83 13.35
CA ARG A 73 12.95 7.78 14.82
C ARG A 73 14.02 6.81 15.29
N PHE A 74 14.44 7.03 16.53
CA PHE A 74 15.34 6.13 17.23
C PHE A 74 14.57 5.39 18.32
N ASN A 75 14.86 4.11 18.48
CA ASN A 75 14.30 3.28 19.54
C ASN A 75 15.00 3.56 20.90
N GLU A 76 14.59 2.85 21.95
CA GLU A 76 15.18 3.00 23.30
C GLU A 76 16.69 2.68 23.36
N ARG A 77 17.21 1.91 22.39
CA ARG A 77 18.63 1.56 22.26
C ARG A 77 19.43 2.59 21.45
N LYS A 78 18.79 3.69 21.01
CA LYS A 78 19.37 4.69 20.11
C LYS A 78 19.73 4.15 18.73
N GLU A 79 19.08 3.07 18.32
CA GLU A 79 19.19 2.52 16.97
C GLU A 79 18.00 3.01 16.13
N LEU A 80 18.16 3.03 14.81
CA LEU A 80 17.08 3.41 13.90
C LEU A 80 15.86 2.49 14.09
N ASP A 81 14.68 3.07 14.26
CA ASP A 81 13.42 2.31 14.32
C ASP A 81 12.93 1.98 12.90
N TYR A 82 13.39 0.84 12.39
CA TYR A 82 12.99 0.34 11.06
C TYR A 82 11.50 0.04 10.95
N GLN A 83 10.83 -0.30 12.06
CA GLN A 83 9.40 -0.58 12.05
C GLN A 83 8.60 0.73 11.88
N ASP A 84 8.95 1.77 12.62
CA ASP A 84 8.35 3.10 12.48
C ASP A 84 8.59 3.68 11.08
N LEU A 85 9.81 3.51 10.54
CA LEU A 85 10.13 3.89 9.16
C LEU A 85 9.26 3.14 8.14
N PHE A 86 9.10 1.83 8.29
CA PHE A 86 8.28 1.02 7.40
C PHE A 86 6.81 1.45 7.42
N GLU A 87 6.23 1.67 8.60
CA GLU A 87 4.85 2.14 8.73
C GLU A 87 4.66 3.54 8.14
N THR A 88 5.64 4.42 8.31
CA THR A 88 5.65 5.75 7.70
C THR A 88 5.64 5.66 6.18
N LEU A 89 6.51 4.82 5.61
CA LEU A 89 6.56 4.55 4.17
C LEU A 89 5.25 3.95 3.66
N LYS A 90 4.63 3.02 4.41
CA LYS A 90 3.32 2.44 4.05
C LYS A 90 2.19 3.46 4.06
N SER A 91 2.20 4.37 5.03
CA SER A 91 1.25 5.48 5.09
C SER A 91 1.42 6.44 3.90
N ILE A 92 2.66 6.73 3.49
CA ILE A 92 2.95 7.54 2.30
C ILE A 92 2.52 6.81 1.03
N GLU A 93 2.82 5.52 0.88
CA GLU A 93 2.34 4.69 -0.22
C GLU A 93 0.81 4.79 -0.34
N LYS A 94 0.07 4.57 0.76
CA LYS A 94 -1.40 4.63 0.76
C LYS A 94 -1.95 6.00 0.36
N ARG A 95 -1.28 7.09 0.76
CA ARG A 95 -1.68 8.48 0.47
C ARG A 95 -1.33 8.92 -0.96
N SER A 96 -0.19 8.46 -1.48
CA SER A 96 0.31 8.82 -2.81
C SER A 96 -0.25 7.94 -3.93
N MET A 97 -0.73 6.74 -3.60
CA MET A 97 -1.28 5.80 -4.57
C MET A 97 -2.51 6.40 -5.28
N PRO A 98 -2.53 6.41 -6.63
CA PRO A 98 -3.72 6.80 -7.39
C PRO A 98 -4.93 6.01 -6.93
N PHE A 99 -6.07 6.68 -6.84
CA PHE A 99 -7.30 6.07 -6.35
C PHE A 99 -7.68 4.80 -7.14
N ARG A 100 -7.49 4.82 -8.47
CA ARG A 100 -7.67 3.64 -9.33
C ARG A 100 -6.77 2.47 -8.95
N GLU A 101 -5.48 2.71 -8.69
CA GLU A 101 -4.55 1.64 -8.30
C GLU A 101 -4.95 1.04 -6.94
N ARG A 102 -5.42 1.88 -6.00
CA ARG A 102 -5.98 1.41 -4.73
C ARG A 102 -7.15 0.45 -4.95
N LEU A 103 -8.11 0.82 -5.80
CA LEU A 103 -9.26 -0.04 -6.12
C LEU A 103 -8.82 -1.37 -6.77
N THR A 104 -7.86 -1.34 -7.69
CA THR A 104 -7.35 -2.56 -8.34
C THR A 104 -6.63 -3.50 -7.38
N ARG A 105 -5.83 -2.96 -6.45
CA ARG A 105 -5.15 -3.77 -5.42
C ARG A 105 -6.16 -4.41 -4.48
N GLU A 106 -7.17 -3.66 -4.05
CA GLU A 106 -8.26 -4.20 -3.22
C GLU A 106 -9.06 -5.29 -3.98
N TYR A 107 -9.32 -5.12 -5.28
CA TYR A 107 -9.90 -6.16 -6.13
C TYR A 107 -9.04 -7.43 -6.15
N SER A 108 -7.74 -7.29 -6.33
CA SER A 108 -6.80 -8.43 -6.39
C SER A 108 -6.65 -9.16 -5.07
N LYS A 109 -6.87 -8.49 -3.93
CA LYS A 109 -6.89 -9.11 -2.59
C LYS A 109 -8.20 -9.84 -2.35
N ALA A 110 -9.33 -9.17 -2.61
CA ALA A 110 -10.66 -9.73 -2.35
C ALA A 110 -10.95 -10.97 -3.21
N SER A 111 -10.45 -11.01 -4.45
CA SER A 111 -10.56 -12.17 -5.34
C SER A 111 -9.84 -13.42 -4.80
N ARG A 112 -8.93 -13.26 -3.84
CA ARG A 112 -8.25 -14.37 -3.15
C ARG A 112 -8.97 -14.84 -1.88
N THR A 113 -9.93 -14.07 -1.36
CA THR A 113 -10.51 -14.29 -0.03
C THR A 113 -11.97 -14.76 -0.05
N ASN A 114 -12.52 -15.20 -1.20
CA ASN A 114 -13.91 -15.70 -1.34
C ASN A 114 -14.97 -14.84 -0.61
N GLN A 115 -14.76 -13.53 -0.48
CA GLN A 115 -15.71 -12.68 0.21
C GLN A 115 -16.97 -12.51 -0.65
N LYS A 116 -18.13 -12.84 -0.08
CA LYS A 116 -19.48 -12.76 -0.71
C LYS A 116 -19.92 -11.34 -1.07
N HIS A 117 -19.04 -10.33 -0.98
CA HIS A 117 -19.36 -8.94 -1.25
C HIS A 117 -18.81 -8.50 -2.61
N VAL A 118 -19.71 -8.21 -3.55
CA VAL A 118 -19.37 -7.68 -4.86
C VAL A 118 -19.41 -6.16 -4.78
N GLY A 119 -18.29 -5.57 -4.39
CA GLY A 119 -18.11 -4.13 -4.36
C GLY A 119 -16.97 -3.72 -3.44
N HIS A 120 -15.92 -3.11 -4.00
CA HIS A 120 -14.85 -2.46 -3.20
C HIS A 120 -15.31 -1.14 -2.60
N VAL A 121 -16.47 -0.70 -3.06
CA VAL A 121 -17.15 0.50 -2.62
C VAL A 121 -18.63 0.17 -2.43
N GLU A 122 -19.19 0.60 -1.31
CA GLU A 122 -20.61 0.60 -1.00
C GLU A 122 -21.16 2.00 -1.22
N LEU A 123 -22.29 2.09 -1.93
CA LEU A 123 -23.03 3.34 -2.10
C LEU A 123 -24.00 3.49 -0.93
N VAL A 124 -23.76 4.48 -0.07
CA VAL A 124 -24.52 4.72 1.15
C VAL A 124 -25.37 5.99 0.99
N PRO A 125 -26.71 5.89 0.95
CA PRO A 125 -27.57 7.07 0.93
C PRO A 125 -27.37 7.92 2.20
N VAL A 126 -27.23 9.23 2.02
CA VAL A 126 -27.12 10.21 3.10
C VAL A 126 -28.08 11.37 2.87
N LYS A 127 -28.33 12.20 3.89
CA LYS A 127 -29.31 13.31 3.84
C LYS A 127 -29.15 14.27 2.63
N LYS A 128 -27.95 14.35 2.03
CA LYS A 128 -27.63 15.21 0.89
C LYS A 128 -26.94 14.46 -0.27
N GLY A 129 -27.32 13.21 -0.54
CA GLY A 129 -26.83 12.46 -1.71
C GLY A 129 -26.42 11.04 -1.40
N ILE A 130 -25.41 10.54 -2.10
CA ILE A 130 -24.86 9.18 -1.94
C ILE A 130 -23.38 9.32 -1.57
N ALA A 131 -23.00 8.79 -0.42
CA ALA A 131 -21.61 8.63 -0.01
C ALA A 131 -21.06 7.31 -0.54
N VAL A 132 -19.74 7.23 -0.67
CA VAL A 132 -19.05 6.02 -1.12
C VAL A 132 -18.16 5.53 0.02
N LYS A 133 -18.30 4.27 0.41
CA LYS A 133 -17.62 3.67 1.56
C LYS A 133 -16.79 2.47 1.13
N LEU A 134 -15.55 2.36 1.58
CA LEU A 134 -14.69 1.20 1.33
C LEU A 134 -15.09 0.01 2.21
N THR A 135 -14.60 -1.18 1.85
CA THR A 135 -14.79 -2.42 2.62
C THR A 135 -14.26 -2.34 4.05
N ASP A 136 -13.21 -1.55 4.29
CA ASP A 136 -12.65 -1.28 5.63
C ASP A 136 -13.49 -0.31 6.48
N GLY A 137 -14.63 0.14 5.98
CA GLY A 137 -15.50 1.09 6.65
C GLY A 137 -15.22 2.55 6.35
N THR A 138 -14.11 2.87 5.67
CA THR A 138 -13.68 4.25 5.40
C THR A 138 -14.55 4.91 4.34
N PHE A 139 -15.12 6.07 4.65
CA PHE A 139 -15.80 6.90 3.65
C PHE A 139 -14.80 7.62 2.75
N LEU A 140 -15.07 7.61 1.44
CA LEU A 140 -14.31 8.37 0.46
C LEU A 140 -14.53 9.87 0.64
N SER A 141 -13.45 10.63 0.47
CA SER A 141 -13.55 12.09 0.38
C SER A 141 -14.32 12.53 -0.87
N ILE A 142 -14.76 13.80 -0.88
CA ILE A 142 -15.42 14.40 -2.06
C ILE A 142 -14.52 14.32 -3.30
N LYS A 143 -13.21 14.56 -3.13
CA LYS A 143 -12.24 14.47 -4.24
C LYS A 143 -12.21 13.06 -4.82
N GLN A 144 -12.06 12.04 -3.98
CA GLN A 144 -12.03 10.64 -4.41
C GLN A 144 -13.35 10.18 -5.04
N THR A 145 -14.48 10.69 -4.54
CA THR A 145 -15.80 10.42 -5.12
C THR A 145 -15.93 11.02 -6.53
N LYS A 146 -15.40 12.22 -6.75
CA LYS A 146 -15.32 12.83 -8.09
C LYS A 146 -14.39 12.05 -9.02
N ASP A 147 -13.22 11.64 -8.53
CA ASP A 147 -12.27 10.83 -9.30
C ASP A 147 -12.92 9.49 -9.72
N LEU A 148 -13.63 8.82 -8.80
CA LEU A 148 -14.42 7.62 -9.11
C LEU A 148 -15.48 7.87 -10.18
N SER A 149 -16.25 8.95 -10.05
CA SER A 149 -17.29 9.31 -11.01
C SER A 149 -16.71 9.56 -12.40
N ASN A 150 -15.54 10.19 -12.50
CA ASN A 150 -14.87 10.42 -13.78
C ASN A 150 -14.40 9.11 -14.42
N GLU A 151 -13.82 8.20 -13.63
CA GLU A 151 -13.42 6.87 -14.11
C GLU A 151 -14.63 6.05 -14.61
N LEU A 152 -15.75 6.09 -13.88
CA LEU A 152 -17.00 5.43 -14.31
C LEU A 152 -17.54 6.03 -15.60
N ASN A 153 -17.51 7.35 -15.74
CA ASN A 153 -17.94 8.03 -16.96
C ASN A 153 -17.04 7.67 -18.16
N MET A 154 -15.72 7.66 -17.98
CA MET A 154 -14.78 7.23 -19.02
C MET A 154 -15.04 5.78 -19.44
N PHE A 155 -15.26 4.89 -18.48
CA PHE A 155 -15.59 3.48 -18.75
C PHE A 155 -16.89 3.37 -19.56
N ALA A 156 -17.96 4.02 -19.13
CA ALA A 156 -19.26 4.01 -19.81
C ALA A 156 -19.19 4.58 -21.23
N GLN A 157 -18.38 5.62 -21.46
CA GLN A 157 -18.17 6.20 -22.78
C GLN A 157 -17.27 5.34 -23.69
N SER A 158 -16.35 4.57 -23.11
CA SER A 158 -15.41 3.73 -23.84
C SER A 158 -16.01 2.40 -24.30
N MET A 159 -17.16 2.00 -23.77
CA MET A 159 -17.82 0.74 -24.09
C MET A 159 -19.11 0.94 -24.86
N LYS A 160 -19.36 0.06 -25.82
CA LYS A 160 -20.69 -0.05 -26.42
C LYS A 160 -21.61 -0.83 -25.48
N GLU A 161 -22.92 -0.59 -25.60
CA GLU A 161 -23.94 -1.27 -24.81
C GLU A 161 -23.81 -2.80 -24.86
N GLU A 162 -23.50 -3.35 -26.04
CA GLU A 162 -23.30 -4.80 -26.24
C GLU A 162 -22.10 -5.34 -25.45
N ASP A 163 -21.03 -4.56 -25.33
CA ASP A 163 -19.82 -4.91 -24.59
C ASP A 163 -20.07 -4.83 -23.08
N LEU A 164 -20.81 -3.81 -22.63
CA LEU A 164 -21.27 -3.68 -21.24
C LEU A 164 -22.12 -4.87 -20.80
N GLN A 165 -23.06 -5.30 -21.64
CA GLN A 165 -23.89 -6.47 -21.35
C GLN A 165 -23.08 -7.77 -21.30
N ARG A 166 -22.10 -7.94 -22.20
CA ARG A 166 -21.16 -9.08 -22.14
C ARG A 166 -20.34 -9.04 -20.86
N PHE A 167 -19.85 -7.86 -20.47
CA PHE A 167 -19.11 -7.68 -19.23
C PHE A 167 -19.95 -8.04 -18.01
N ASN A 168 -21.18 -7.52 -17.89
CA ASN A 168 -22.08 -7.81 -16.78
C ASN A 168 -22.40 -9.30 -16.67
N ARG A 169 -22.73 -9.96 -17.80
CA ARG A 169 -22.94 -11.41 -17.84
C ARG A 169 -21.72 -12.20 -17.38
N ASN A 170 -20.51 -11.78 -17.78
CA ASN A 170 -19.28 -12.44 -17.33
C ASN A 170 -19.03 -12.24 -15.83
N VAL A 171 -19.44 -11.11 -15.27
CA VAL A 171 -19.37 -10.85 -13.82
C VAL A 171 -20.38 -11.73 -13.08
N GLU A 172 -21.64 -11.79 -13.53
CA GLU A 172 -22.69 -12.66 -12.99
C GLU A 172 -22.29 -14.15 -13.03
N GLN A 173 -21.77 -14.65 -14.16
CA GLN A 173 -21.33 -16.04 -14.27
C GLN A 173 -20.15 -16.38 -13.34
N LYS A 174 -19.30 -15.41 -13.02
CA LYS A 174 -18.26 -15.59 -11.99
C LYS A 174 -18.86 -15.64 -10.59
N GLN A 175 -19.97 -14.94 -10.33
CA GLN A 175 -20.69 -15.00 -9.05
C GLN A 175 -21.35 -16.35 -8.83
N ASP A 176 -22.00 -16.91 -9.85
CA ASP A 176 -22.68 -18.21 -9.76
C ASP A 176 -21.71 -19.37 -9.52
N LYS A 177 -20.50 -19.30 -10.08
CA LYS A 177 -19.47 -20.32 -9.84
C LYS A 177 -18.96 -20.29 -8.39
N VAL A 178 -18.74 -19.10 -7.82
CA VAL A 178 -18.33 -18.95 -6.42
C VAL A 178 -19.43 -19.45 -5.46
N GLN A 179 -20.71 -19.21 -5.77
CA GLN A 179 -21.82 -19.72 -4.95
C GLN A 179 -22.00 -21.25 -5.04
N ASN A 180 -21.85 -21.85 -6.23
CA ASN A 180 -22.05 -23.29 -6.40
C ASN A 180 -20.90 -24.15 -5.83
N ASP A 181 -19.68 -23.62 -5.79
CA ASP A 181 -18.56 -24.31 -5.14
C ASP A 181 -18.74 -24.36 -3.60
N ASP A 182 -19.30 -23.31 -2.97
CA ASP A 182 -19.61 -23.30 -1.52
C ASP A 182 -20.67 -24.37 -1.14
N ILE A 183 -21.70 -24.57 -1.97
CA ILE A 183 -22.78 -25.56 -1.70
C ILE A 183 -22.24 -27.00 -1.76
N ARG A 184 -21.24 -27.26 -2.61
CA ARG A 184 -20.65 -28.61 -2.77
C ARG A 184 -19.79 -29.06 -1.59
N TYR A 185 -19.32 -28.17 -0.73
CA TYR A 185 -18.56 -28.54 0.46
C TYR A 185 -19.44 -28.78 1.70
N GLU A 186 -20.68 -28.28 1.72
CA GLU A 186 -21.63 -28.55 2.82
C GLU A 186 -22.33 -29.92 2.68
N GLU A 187 -22.32 -30.56 1.51
CA GLU A 187 -22.95 -31.89 1.29
C GLU A 187 -22.06 -33.09 1.67
N TYR A 188 -20.87 -32.89 2.25
CA TYR A 188 -19.97 -33.98 2.70
C TYR A 188 -19.69 -33.99 4.22
N GLU A 189 -20.44 -33.23 5.01
CA GLU A 189 -20.43 -33.33 6.48
C GLU A 189 -21.80 -33.81 6.99
N ASP A 190 -22.14 -35.06 6.69
CA ASP A 190 -23.12 -35.87 7.44
C ASP A 190 -22.65 -37.33 7.53
#